data_AF-A0A819MJ54-F1
#
_entry.id   AF-A0A819MJ54-F1
#
_cell.length_a   1.000
_cell.length_b   1.000
_cell.length_c   1.000
_cell.angle_alpha   90.00
_cell.angle_beta   90.00
_cell.angle_gamma   90.00
#
_symmetry.space_group_name_H-M   'P 1'
#
loop_
_entity.id
_entity.type
_entity.pdbx_description
1 polymer ?
#
loop_
_entity_poly.entity_id
_entity_poly.type
_entity_poly.pdbx_seq_one_letter_code
_entity_poly.pdbx_strand_id
1 'polypeptide(L)'
;FLTSAEWSYIWSSVRQRVTLDFYAICTTTSLLSVFDGVAPWIDVVAWSMTNNALPIYNRTIAWMKLVYGPILSSNISSGRIIMGGLGVGFNDFSQGWGGCQQRTIPRHPDLIRAQLDYFASRSIRRLFVYTWDDWTEGSQFEPDVTNGVQYLLLLRQSIASFYGETQNINGDNKLVSRWMNYPQLRNCTHINVTSVPTIDISCPTTITSN
;
A
#
# COMPACT_ATOMS: atom_id res chain seq x y z
N PHE A 1 9.06 -21.51 3.23
CA PHE A 1 8.39 -20.95 2.03
C PHE A 1 8.09 -22.08 1.08
N LEU A 2 6.94 -22.04 0.40
CA LEU A 2 6.57 -23.02 -0.62
C LEU A 2 7.18 -22.63 -1.98
N THR A 3 7.63 -23.64 -2.72
CA THR A 3 8.10 -23.57 -4.09
C THR A 3 6.95 -23.36 -5.08
N SER A 4 7.27 -22.97 -6.32
CA SER A 4 6.26 -22.85 -7.38
C SER A 4 5.52 -24.16 -7.65
N ALA A 5 6.21 -25.31 -7.58
CA ALA A 5 5.59 -26.62 -7.76
C ALA A 5 4.57 -26.94 -6.65
N GLU A 6 4.91 -26.63 -5.40
CA GLU A 6 3.99 -26.81 -4.26
C GLU A 6 2.76 -25.90 -4.38
N TRP A 7 2.95 -24.63 -4.76
CA TRP A 7 1.83 -23.72 -5.03
C TRP A 7 0.95 -24.19 -6.18
N SER A 8 1.53 -24.66 -7.29
CA SER A 8 0.77 -25.24 -8.41
C SER A 8 -0.10 -26.41 -7.96
N TYR A 9 0.45 -27.32 -7.13
CA TYR A 9 -0.29 -28.46 -6.59
C TYR A 9 -1.44 -28.03 -5.67
N ILE A 10 -1.21 -27.03 -4.81
CA ILE A 10 -2.26 -26.46 -3.95
C ILE A 10 -3.37 -25.86 -4.82
N TRP A 11 -3.04 -25.00 -5.79
CA TRP A 11 -4.04 -24.34 -6.61
C TRP A 11 -4.81 -25.30 -7.50
N SER A 12 -4.18 -26.32 -8.08
CA SER A 12 -4.90 -27.36 -8.82
C SER A 12 -5.89 -28.10 -7.92
N SER A 13 -5.47 -28.43 -6.69
CA SER A 13 -6.32 -29.16 -5.73
C SER A 13 -7.50 -28.32 -5.24
N VAL A 14 -7.28 -27.03 -4.96
CA VAL A 14 -8.35 -26.11 -4.52
C VAL A 14 -9.35 -25.91 -5.65
N ARG A 15 -8.90 -25.62 -6.87
CA ARG A 15 -9.76 -25.37 -8.03
C ARG A 15 -10.64 -26.57 -8.40
N GLN A 16 -10.19 -27.79 -8.16
CA GLN A 16 -11.01 -28.99 -8.37
C GLN A 16 -12.10 -29.18 -7.31
N ARG A 17 -11.97 -28.56 -6.13
CA ARG A 17 -12.85 -28.76 -4.98
C ARG A 17 -13.88 -27.65 -4.79
N VAL A 18 -13.62 -26.47 -5.33
CA VAL A 18 -14.53 -25.33 -5.21
C VAL A 18 -15.41 -25.20 -6.45
N THR A 19 -16.67 -24.83 -6.25
CA THR A 19 -17.63 -24.56 -7.32
C THR A 19 -17.67 -23.09 -7.73
N LEU A 20 -16.97 -22.22 -6.98
CA LEU A 20 -16.88 -20.80 -7.26
C LEU A 20 -15.58 -20.50 -7.99
N ASP A 21 -15.68 -19.68 -9.03
CA ASP A 21 -14.50 -19.10 -9.67
C ASP A 21 -13.80 -18.16 -8.68
N PHE A 22 -12.48 -18.33 -8.56
CA PHE A 22 -11.64 -17.45 -7.75
C PHE A 22 -10.32 -17.17 -8.47
N TYR A 23 -9.71 -16.06 -8.12
CA TYR A 23 -8.38 -15.67 -8.60
C TYR A 23 -7.39 -15.71 -7.44
N ALA A 24 -6.23 -16.30 -7.67
CA ALA A 24 -5.11 -16.24 -6.75
C ALA A 24 -4.14 -15.14 -7.21
N ILE A 25 -3.93 -14.11 -6.38
CA ILE A 25 -3.02 -13.00 -6.68
C ILE A 25 -1.80 -13.10 -5.75
N CYS A 26 -0.60 -13.00 -6.32
CA CYS A 26 0.64 -12.94 -5.56
C CYS A 26 1.14 -11.51 -5.38
N THR A 27 2.00 -11.29 -4.39
CA THR A 27 2.68 -10.00 -4.15
C THR A 27 4.11 -9.97 -4.69
N THR A 28 4.61 -11.07 -5.26
CA THR A 28 5.98 -11.23 -5.74
C THR A 28 6.03 -11.80 -7.15
N THR A 29 7.06 -11.45 -7.92
CA THR A 29 7.21 -11.91 -9.31
C THR A 29 7.65 -13.36 -9.45
N SER A 30 8.37 -13.89 -8.48
CA SER A 30 8.93 -15.26 -8.52
C SER A 30 7.85 -16.33 -8.59
N LEU A 31 6.63 -16.02 -8.13
CA LEU A 31 5.48 -16.92 -8.15
C LEU A 31 4.46 -16.60 -9.24
N LEU A 32 4.70 -15.59 -10.09
CA LEU A 32 3.73 -15.15 -11.09
C LEU A 32 3.33 -16.23 -12.10
N SER A 33 4.20 -17.22 -12.35
CA SER A 33 3.88 -18.35 -13.24
C SER A 33 2.76 -19.24 -12.70
N VAL A 34 2.57 -19.30 -11.38
CA VAL A 34 1.63 -20.23 -10.73
C VAL A 34 0.39 -19.56 -10.14
N PHE A 35 0.38 -18.23 -10.03
CA PHE A 35 -0.77 -17.41 -9.62
C PHE A 35 -1.48 -16.81 -10.84
N ASP A 36 -2.71 -16.35 -10.68
CA ASP A 36 -3.51 -15.74 -11.77
C ASP A 36 -3.14 -14.29 -12.04
N GLY A 37 -2.45 -13.65 -11.10
CA GLY A 37 -1.94 -12.30 -11.26
C GLY A 37 -0.99 -11.87 -10.16
N VAL A 38 -0.56 -10.61 -10.27
CA VAL A 38 0.32 -9.97 -9.30
C VAL A 38 -0.21 -8.59 -8.90
N ALA A 39 -0.17 -8.32 -7.60
CA ALA A 39 -0.38 -7.01 -6.99
C ALA A 39 0.79 -6.78 -6.01
N PRO A 40 1.90 -6.18 -6.46
CA PRO A 40 3.09 -6.00 -5.65
C PRO A 40 2.81 -5.19 -4.40
N TRP A 41 3.24 -5.70 -3.23
CA TRP A 41 3.15 -4.95 -1.98
C TRP A 41 4.02 -3.68 -2.02
N ILE A 42 3.80 -2.80 -1.04
CA ILE A 42 4.60 -1.59 -0.86
C ILE A 42 6.06 -1.98 -0.59
N ASP A 43 6.92 -1.78 -1.58
CA ASP A 43 8.35 -2.11 -1.51
C ASP A 43 9.18 -0.92 -1.02
N VAL A 44 9.36 -0.84 0.29
CA VAL A 44 10.18 0.18 0.96
C VAL A 44 11.67 0.09 0.61
N VAL A 45 12.16 -1.10 0.22
CA VAL A 45 13.55 -1.28 -0.21
C VAL A 45 13.74 -0.61 -1.57
N ALA A 46 12.85 -0.89 -2.53
CA ALA A 46 12.85 -0.21 -3.82
C ALA A 46 12.70 1.32 -3.66
N TRP A 47 11.88 1.79 -2.71
CA TRP A 47 11.77 3.23 -2.42
C TRP A 47 13.10 3.82 -1.92
N SER A 48 13.83 3.10 -1.06
CA SER A 48 15.13 3.55 -0.53
C SER A 48 16.22 3.64 -1.61
N MET A 49 16.10 2.86 -2.69
CA MET A 49 17.02 2.90 -3.84
C MET A 49 16.81 4.11 -4.76
N THR A 50 15.74 4.90 -4.55
CA THR A 50 15.48 6.11 -5.34
C THR A 50 16.23 7.33 -4.80
N ASN A 51 16.49 8.31 -5.66
CA ASN A 51 17.11 9.57 -5.26
C ASN A 51 16.15 10.40 -4.38
N ASN A 52 16.52 10.64 -3.12
CA ASN A 52 15.73 11.39 -2.15
C ASN A 52 15.65 12.90 -2.42
N ALA A 53 16.48 13.43 -3.32
CA ALA A 53 16.43 14.83 -3.77
C ALA A 53 15.35 15.08 -4.84
N LEU A 54 14.78 14.02 -5.43
CA LEU A 54 13.70 14.17 -6.41
C LEU A 54 12.41 14.65 -5.73
N PRO A 55 11.62 15.54 -6.38
CA PRO A 55 10.25 15.81 -5.98
C PRO A 55 9.45 14.50 -5.85
N ILE A 56 8.50 14.44 -4.90
CA ILE A 56 7.75 13.21 -4.58
C ILE A 56 7.15 12.55 -5.81
N TYR A 57 6.56 13.33 -6.73
CA TYR A 57 6.02 12.82 -7.98
C TYR A 57 7.07 12.00 -8.77
N ASN A 58 8.23 12.62 -9.07
CA ASN A 58 9.29 11.98 -9.84
C ASN A 58 9.93 10.80 -9.10
N ARG A 59 10.08 10.92 -7.78
CA ARG A 59 10.58 9.83 -6.94
C ARG A 59 9.64 8.62 -6.97
N THR A 60 8.33 8.86 -6.95
CA THR A 60 7.30 7.83 -7.05
C THR A 60 7.34 7.12 -8.41
N ILE A 61 7.49 7.85 -9.50
CA ILE A 61 7.69 7.25 -10.83
C ILE A 61 8.95 6.37 -10.86
N ALA A 62 10.05 6.82 -10.27
CA ALA A 62 11.29 6.03 -10.18
C ALA A 62 11.10 4.75 -9.35
N TRP A 63 10.42 4.87 -8.21
CA TRP A 63 10.07 3.73 -7.36
C TRP A 63 9.18 2.72 -8.10
N MET A 64 8.13 3.19 -8.78
CA MET A 64 7.26 2.33 -9.58
C MET A 64 8.00 1.59 -10.70
N LYS A 65 9.01 2.22 -11.32
CA LYS A 65 9.87 1.53 -12.31
C LYS A 65 10.66 0.38 -11.69
N LEU A 66 11.16 0.53 -10.46
CA LEU A 66 11.87 -0.54 -9.76
C LEU A 66 10.93 -1.71 -9.40
N VAL A 67 9.72 -1.40 -8.93
CA VAL A 67 8.74 -2.43 -8.53
C VAL A 67 8.13 -3.14 -9.74
N TYR A 68 7.63 -2.38 -10.72
CA TYR A 68 6.91 -2.94 -11.86
C TYR A 68 7.79 -3.29 -13.05
N GLY A 69 9.00 -2.73 -13.16
CA GLY A 69 9.92 -2.99 -14.27
C GLY A 69 10.15 -4.49 -14.50
N PRO A 70 10.58 -5.25 -13.48
CA PRO A 70 10.79 -6.69 -13.59
C PRO A 70 9.53 -7.47 -13.99
N ILE A 71 8.35 -7.01 -13.53
CA ILE A 71 7.04 -7.59 -13.87
C ILE A 71 6.76 -7.40 -15.35
N LEU A 72 6.84 -6.16 -15.80
CA LEU A 72 6.50 -5.76 -17.17
C LEU A 72 7.51 -6.31 -18.20
N SER A 73 8.75 -6.60 -17.79
CA SER A 73 9.74 -7.26 -18.64
C SER A 73 9.67 -8.79 -18.60
N SER A 74 8.96 -9.38 -17.64
CA SER A 74 8.87 -10.83 -17.54
C SER A 74 7.96 -11.40 -18.63
N ASN A 75 8.26 -12.61 -19.12
CA ASN A 75 7.45 -13.28 -20.13
C ASN A 75 6.18 -13.85 -19.48
N ILE A 76 5.27 -12.95 -19.12
CA ILE A 76 4.02 -13.29 -18.45
C ILE A 76 3.14 -14.03 -19.46
N SER A 77 2.78 -15.26 -19.13
CA SER A 77 1.85 -16.06 -19.92
C SER A 77 0.55 -15.29 -20.17
N SER A 78 0.01 -15.40 -21.38
CA SER A 78 -1.30 -14.85 -21.72
C SER A 78 -2.35 -15.20 -20.66
N GLY A 79 -3.17 -14.23 -20.26
CA GLY A 79 -4.25 -14.40 -19.30
C GLY A 79 -3.93 -14.05 -17.84
N ARG A 80 -2.70 -13.66 -17.51
CA ARG A 80 -2.37 -13.17 -16.16
C ARG A 80 -2.69 -11.69 -15.99
N ILE A 81 -3.11 -11.31 -14.78
CA ILE A 81 -3.48 -9.94 -14.44
C ILE A 81 -2.34 -9.25 -13.70
N ILE A 82 -1.98 -8.05 -14.13
CA ILE A 82 -1.11 -7.14 -13.36
C ILE A 82 -2.01 -6.07 -12.75
N MET A 83 -1.94 -5.92 -11.43
CA MET A 83 -2.68 -4.91 -10.68
C MET A 83 -1.73 -3.79 -10.20
N GLY A 84 -2.17 -2.55 -10.36
CA GLY A 84 -1.56 -1.36 -9.80
C GLY A 84 -1.87 -1.27 -8.30
N GLY A 85 -0.87 -1.53 -7.47
CA GLY A 85 -0.91 -1.40 -6.03
C GLY A 85 -0.84 0.07 -5.65
N LEU A 86 -1.89 0.60 -5.04
CA LEU A 86 -2.03 2.00 -4.73
C LEU A 86 -1.95 2.22 -3.22
N GLY A 87 -0.91 2.93 -2.77
CA GLY A 87 -0.73 3.32 -1.37
C GLY A 87 -0.73 4.84 -1.19
N VAL A 88 -1.07 5.29 0.02
CA VAL A 88 -0.99 6.71 0.42
C VAL A 88 0.32 7.06 1.13
N GLY A 89 1.05 6.06 1.60
CA GLY A 89 2.30 6.18 2.34
C GLY A 89 2.62 4.86 3.03
N PHE A 90 3.71 4.83 3.79
CA PHE A 90 4.12 3.69 4.60
C PHE A 90 5.00 4.16 5.75
N ASN A 91 4.76 3.68 6.94
CA ASN A 91 5.58 3.92 8.12
C ASN A 91 5.35 2.81 9.16
N ASP A 92 6.28 1.89 9.26
CA ASP A 92 6.25 0.78 10.21
C ASP A 92 7.27 0.95 11.36
N PHE A 93 7.78 2.17 11.55
CA PHE A 93 8.81 2.46 12.55
C PHE A 93 8.44 1.93 13.94
N SER A 94 7.15 1.98 14.30
CA SER A 94 6.62 1.51 15.59
C SER A 94 6.71 -0.01 15.79
N GLN A 95 6.91 -0.79 14.73
CA GLN A 95 6.86 -2.25 14.78
C GLN A 95 8.23 -2.94 14.86
N GLY A 96 9.32 -2.20 14.63
CA GLY A 96 10.67 -2.77 14.65
C GLY A 96 10.96 -3.83 13.58
N TRP A 97 10.03 -4.08 12.65
CA TRP A 97 10.15 -5.07 11.57
C TRP A 97 11.27 -4.75 10.57
N GLY A 98 11.79 -3.52 10.58
CA GLY A 98 12.95 -3.08 9.82
C GLY A 98 14.30 -3.29 10.51
N GLY A 99 14.39 -4.07 11.60
CA GLY A 99 15.64 -4.21 12.35
C GLY A 99 16.15 -2.87 12.89
N CYS A 100 15.23 -2.10 13.49
CA CYS A 100 15.45 -0.73 13.99
C CYS A 100 15.76 0.32 12.91
N GLN A 101 15.62 0.01 11.62
CA GLN A 101 15.67 1.01 10.56
C GLN A 101 14.27 1.56 10.26
N GLN A 102 14.16 2.88 10.23
CA GLN A 102 12.92 3.55 9.83
C GLN A 102 12.64 3.29 8.35
N ARG A 103 11.57 2.55 8.03
CA ARG A 103 11.11 2.34 6.66
C ARG A 103 9.92 3.26 6.40
N THR A 104 10.18 4.41 5.78
CA THR A 104 9.15 5.43 5.57
C THR A 104 9.02 5.86 4.12
N ILE A 105 7.79 5.74 3.60
CA ILE A 105 7.31 6.45 2.41
C ILE A 105 6.35 7.54 2.90
N PRO A 106 6.66 8.83 2.66
CA PRO A 106 5.86 9.92 3.22
C PRO A 106 4.45 9.91 2.66
N ARG A 107 3.46 10.25 3.51
CA ARG A 107 2.11 10.54 3.05
C ARG A 107 2.10 11.83 2.25
N HIS A 108 1.71 11.74 0.97
CA HIS A 108 1.74 12.90 0.08
C HIS A 108 0.75 12.76 -1.09
N PRO A 109 0.03 13.83 -1.49
CA PRO A 109 -0.91 13.78 -2.62
C PRO A 109 -0.30 13.28 -3.93
N ASP A 110 0.91 13.73 -4.23
CA ASP A 110 1.59 13.34 -5.47
C ASP A 110 2.01 11.87 -5.52
N LEU A 111 2.03 11.16 -4.38
CA LEU A 111 2.28 9.72 -4.36
C LEU A 111 1.15 8.98 -5.10
N ILE A 112 -0.11 9.30 -4.81
CA ILE A 112 -1.29 8.70 -5.46
C ILE A 112 -1.34 9.07 -6.94
N ARG A 113 -1.14 10.35 -7.25
CA ARG A 113 -1.16 10.85 -8.64
C ARG A 113 -0.11 10.16 -9.50
N ALA A 114 1.14 10.14 -9.03
CA ALA A 114 2.24 9.53 -9.78
C ALA A 114 2.08 8.01 -9.96
N GLN A 115 1.55 7.29 -8.96
CA GLN A 115 1.23 5.86 -9.10
C GLN A 115 0.21 5.64 -10.24
N LEU A 116 -0.89 6.40 -10.25
CA LEU A 116 -1.92 6.28 -11.28
C LEU A 116 -1.43 6.69 -12.67
N ASP A 117 -0.65 7.77 -12.78
CA ASP A 117 -0.03 8.18 -14.06
C ASP A 117 0.92 7.10 -14.59
N TYR A 118 1.71 6.49 -13.70
CA TYR A 118 2.56 5.37 -14.05
C TYR A 118 1.74 4.19 -14.58
N PHE A 119 0.69 3.78 -13.86
CA PHE A 119 -0.19 2.69 -14.29
C PHE A 119 -0.86 3.00 -15.63
N ALA A 120 -1.30 4.25 -15.82
CA ALA A 120 -1.91 4.72 -17.07
C ALA A 120 -0.94 4.54 -18.24
N SER A 121 0.31 5.02 -18.08
CA SER A 121 1.39 4.95 -19.07
C SER A 121 1.84 3.53 -19.41
N ARG A 122 1.58 2.56 -18.53
CA ARG A 122 1.93 1.14 -18.69
C ARG A 122 0.74 0.25 -19.05
N SER A 123 -0.41 0.84 -19.36
CA SER A 123 -1.65 0.11 -19.66
C SER A 123 -2.11 -0.83 -18.52
N ILE A 124 -1.66 -0.58 -17.29
CA ILE A 124 -2.19 -1.27 -16.11
C ILE A 124 -3.54 -0.63 -15.81
N ARG A 125 -4.61 -1.42 -15.70
CA ARG A 125 -5.99 -0.94 -15.53
C ARG A 125 -6.74 -1.56 -14.36
N ARG A 126 -6.17 -2.56 -13.71
CA ARG A 126 -6.70 -3.12 -12.46
C ARG A 126 -5.94 -2.50 -11.31
N LEU A 127 -6.65 -2.03 -10.30
CA LEU A 127 -6.05 -1.41 -9.12
C LEU A 127 -6.29 -2.29 -7.90
N PHE A 128 -5.33 -2.30 -7.00
CA PHE A 128 -5.46 -2.85 -5.65
C PHE A 128 -5.11 -1.72 -4.69
N VAL A 129 -6.04 -1.31 -3.82
CA VAL A 129 -5.81 -0.21 -2.88
C VAL A 129 -5.30 -0.77 -1.56
N TYR A 130 -4.06 -0.43 -1.19
CA TYR A 130 -3.45 -0.73 0.10
C TYR A 130 -3.62 0.46 1.02
N THR A 131 -4.12 0.36 2.24
CA THR A 131 -5.04 -0.59 2.87
C THR A 131 -6.19 0.27 3.40
N TRP A 132 -7.32 -0.30 3.82
CA TRP A 132 -8.33 0.54 4.46
C TRP A 132 -7.80 1.10 5.80
N ASP A 133 -7.36 0.24 6.71
CA ASP A 133 -7.17 0.52 8.15
C ASP A 133 -5.85 -0.03 8.72
N ASP A 134 -4.81 -0.24 7.89
CA ASP A 134 -3.49 -0.60 8.41
C ASP A 134 -2.76 0.61 9.02
N TRP A 135 -3.19 0.96 10.23
CA TRP A 135 -2.56 1.99 11.07
C TRP A 135 -1.16 1.60 11.54
N THR A 136 -0.88 0.30 11.57
CA THR A 136 0.37 -0.27 12.05
C THR A 136 1.51 0.04 11.08
N GLU A 137 1.24 -0.08 9.78
CA GLU A 137 2.17 0.22 8.71
C GLU A 137 1.96 1.62 8.09
N GLY A 138 1.03 2.42 8.60
CA GLY A 138 0.83 3.78 8.15
C GLY A 138 0.31 3.89 6.70
N SER A 139 -0.20 2.80 6.12
CA SER A 139 -0.72 2.71 4.74
C SER A 139 -2.24 2.91 4.62
N GLN A 140 -2.93 3.18 5.73
CA GLN A 140 -4.38 3.34 5.79
C GLN A 140 -4.93 4.52 4.95
N PHE A 141 -5.95 4.28 4.14
CA PHE A 141 -6.77 5.33 3.52
C PHE A 141 -7.91 5.81 4.44
N GLU A 142 -8.15 5.10 5.54
CA GLU A 142 -9.10 5.49 6.57
C GLU A 142 -8.84 6.94 7.03
N PRO A 143 -9.89 7.79 7.11
CA PRO A 143 -9.77 9.14 7.63
C PRO A 143 -9.19 9.18 9.05
N ASP A 144 -8.35 10.18 9.31
CA ASP A 144 -7.70 10.38 10.60
C ASP A 144 -7.87 11.83 11.10
N VAL A 145 -7.61 12.08 12.38
CA VAL A 145 -7.80 13.41 12.97
C VAL A 145 -6.85 14.49 12.41
N THR A 146 -5.72 14.09 11.82
CA THR A 146 -4.70 15.00 11.27
C THR A 146 -5.02 15.38 9.83
N ASN A 147 -5.44 14.42 9.02
CA ASN A 147 -5.63 14.53 7.58
C ASN A 147 -7.12 14.60 7.18
N GLY A 148 -8.02 14.28 8.10
CA GLY A 148 -9.45 14.12 7.85
C GLY A 148 -9.71 13.16 6.69
N VAL A 149 -10.62 13.54 5.80
CA VAL A 149 -10.98 12.75 4.61
C VAL A 149 -10.11 13.05 3.38
N GLN A 150 -9.06 13.85 3.50
CA GLN A 150 -8.36 14.42 2.32
C GLN A 150 -7.83 13.34 1.36
N TYR A 151 -7.25 12.27 1.91
CA TYR A 151 -6.67 11.20 1.09
C TYR A 151 -7.72 10.28 0.48
N LEU A 152 -8.86 10.10 1.16
CA LEU A 152 -10.00 9.37 0.61
C LEU A 152 -10.68 10.15 -0.54
N LEU A 153 -10.80 11.48 -0.40
CA LEU A 153 -11.26 12.35 -1.48
C LEU A 153 -10.30 12.32 -2.67
N LEU A 154 -9.00 12.47 -2.40
CA LEU A 154 -7.98 12.40 -3.44
C LEU A 154 -8.01 11.05 -4.17
N LEU A 155 -8.10 9.94 -3.44
CA LEU A 155 -8.24 8.60 -4.01
C LEU A 155 -9.43 8.54 -4.96
N ARG A 156 -10.60 8.97 -4.50
CA ARG A 156 -11.84 8.90 -5.27
C ARG A 156 -11.78 9.76 -6.54
N GLN A 157 -11.28 10.99 -6.44
CA GLN A 157 -11.11 11.89 -7.58
C GLN A 157 -10.08 11.35 -8.58
N SER A 158 -8.99 10.77 -8.07
CA SER A 158 -7.91 10.24 -8.92
C SER A 158 -8.33 8.94 -9.62
N ILE A 159 -9.09 8.05 -8.97
CA ILE A 159 -9.69 6.86 -9.59
C ILE A 159 -10.69 7.26 -10.68
N ALA A 160 -11.55 8.24 -10.40
CA ALA A 160 -12.49 8.75 -11.40
C ALA A 160 -11.73 9.27 -12.64
N SER A 161 -10.70 10.09 -12.43
CA SER A 161 -9.84 10.56 -13.53
C SER A 161 -9.14 9.42 -14.27
N PHE A 162 -8.64 8.42 -13.55
CA PHE A 162 -7.92 7.28 -14.12
C PHE A 162 -8.80 6.41 -15.04
N TYR A 163 -10.08 6.26 -14.71
CA TYR A 163 -11.06 5.53 -15.52
C TYR A 163 -11.88 6.41 -16.47
N GLY A 164 -11.66 7.74 -16.47
CA GLY A 164 -12.42 8.67 -17.30
C GLY A 164 -13.89 8.84 -16.83
N GLU A 165 -14.15 8.64 -15.55
CA GLU A 165 -15.46 8.80 -14.93
C GLU A 165 -15.67 10.24 -14.44
N THR A 166 -16.92 10.70 -14.49
CA THR A 166 -17.29 12.01 -13.93
C THR A 166 -17.14 12.01 -12.41
N GLN A 167 -16.42 12.99 -11.88
CA GLN A 167 -16.32 13.20 -10.44
C GLN A 167 -17.68 13.50 -9.82
N ASN A 168 -18.05 12.81 -8.75
CA ASN A 168 -19.31 13.04 -8.05
C ASN A 168 -19.09 13.96 -6.83
N ILE A 169 -19.06 15.26 -7.11
CA ILE A 169 -18.83 16.35 -6.13
C ILE A 169 -19.84 16.30 -4.98
N ASN A 170 -21.09 15.93 -5.23
CA ASN A 170 -22.10 15.78 -4.19
C ASN A 170 -21.76 14.65 -3.20
N GLY A 171 -21.18 13.55 -3.69
CA GLY A 171 -20.66 12.47 -2.86
C GLY A 171 -19.47 12.91 -2.00
N ASP A 172 -18.57 13.71 -2.56
CA ASP A 172 -17.41 14.27 -1.86
C ASP A 172 -17.85 15.17 -0.70
N ASN A 173 -18.78 16.09 -0.98
CA ASN A 173 -19.36 16.97 0.05
C ASN A 173 -20.08 16.19 1.16
N LYS A 174 -20.78 15.10 0.81
CA LYS A 174 -21.42 14.21 1.80
C LYS A 174 -20.39 13.50 2.66
N LEU A 175 -19.27 13.05 2.09
CA LEU A 175 -18.19 12.40 2.83
C LEU A 175 -17.56 13.38 3.83
N VAL A 176 -17.24 14.61 3.39
CA VAL A 176 -16.72 15.68 4.26
C VAL A 176 -17.71 15.96 5.39
N SER A 177 -18.99 16.17 5.06
CA SER A 177 -20.04 16.45 6.05
C SER A 177 -20.18 15.32 7.06
N ARG A 178 -20.15 14.05 6.63
CA ARG A 178 -20.20 12.90 7.54
C ARG A 178 -19.02 12.89 8.50
N TRP A 179 -17.81 13.14 8.02
CA TRP A 179 -16.62 13.17 8.87
C TRP A 179 -16.66 14.32 9.89
N MET A 180 -17.04 15.52 9.46
CA MET A 180 -17.14 16.70 10.33
C MET A 180 -18.21 16.53 11.41
N ASN A 181 -19.28 15.79 11.12
CA ASN A 181 -20.37 15.53 12.06
C ASN A 181 -20.24 14.17 12.77
N TYR A 182 -19.23 13.36 12.43
CA TYR A 182 -18.97 12.13 13.14
C TYR A 182 -18.53 12.48 14.55
N PRO A 183 -19.01 11.79 15.60
CA PRO A 183 -18.50 11.98 16.95
C PRO A 183 -17.03 11.58 16.95
N GLN A 184 -16.13 12.53 16.70
CA GLN A 184 -14.73 12.30 16.92
C GLN A 184 -14.59 12.08 18.42
N LEU A 185 -14.07 10.90 18.80
CA LEU A 185 -13.66 10.66 20.18
C LEU A 185 -12.77 11.85 20.55
N ARG A 186 -13.31 12.75 21.35
CA ARG A 186 -12.64 14.01 21.69
C ARG A 186 -11.27 13.62 22.21
N ASN A 187 -10.22 14.28 21.72
CA ASN A 187 -8.93 14.28 22.41
C ASN A 187 -9.25 14.36 23.90
N CYS A 188 -8.79 13.39 24.68
CA CYS A 188 -8.95 13.41 26.13
C CYS A 188 -8.10 14.57 26.68
N THR A 189 -8.54 15.81 26.45
CA THR A 189 -7.87 17.05 26.90
C THR A 189 -7.90 17.23 28.41
N HIS A 190 -8.45 16.26 29.15
CA HIS A 190 -8.56 16.26 30.60
C HIS A 190 -8.14 14.94 31.27
N ILE A 191 -7.48 14.02 30.57
CA ILE A 191 -6.69 13.02 31.28
C ILE A 191 -5.30 13.63 31.44
N ASN A 192 -5.04 14.19 32.62
CA ASN A 192 -3.67 14.38 33.07
C ASN A 192 -3.03 12.99 33.09
N VAL A 193 -2.37 12.63 32.00
CA VAL A 193 -1.49 11.47 31.94
C VAL A 193 -0.30 11.84 32.83
N THR A 194 -0.44 11.57 34.14
CA THR A 194 0.62 11.81 35.14
C THR A 194 1.80 10.87 34.96
N SER A 195 1.67 9.88 34.07
CA SER A 195 2.76 9.05 33.58
C SER A 195 2.42 8.57 32.17
N VAL A 196 3.17 9.01 31.16
CA VAL A 196 3.29 8.24 29.92
C VAL A 196 3.81 6.87 30.35
N PRO A 197 3.19 5.74 29.99
CA PRO A 197 3.84 4.46 30.18
C PRO A 197 5.14 4.51 29.39
N THR A 198 6.26 4.66 30.11
CA THR A 198 7.59 4.43 29.55
C THR A 198 7.64 2.97 29.18
N ILE A 199 7.32 2.68 27.92
CA ILE A 199 7.76 1.43 27.32
C ILE A 199 9.26 1.62 27.17
N ASP A 200 9.99 1.14 28.17
CA ASP A 200 11.44 1.12 28.16
C ASP A 200 11.85 0.03 27.17
N ILE A 201 11.73 0.33 25.87
CA ILE A 201 12.25 -0.52 24.79
C ILE A 201 13.76 -0.30 24.77
N SER A 202 14.43 -0.82 25.80
CA SER A 202 15.87 -1.00 25.78
C SER A 202 16.17 -2.14 24.81
N CYS A 203 16.80 -1.81 23.68
CA CYS A 203 17.40 -2.83 22.84
C CYS A 203 18.50 -3.53 23.66
N PRO A 204 18.54 -4.87 23.75
CA PRO A 204 19.63 -5.54 24.42
C PRO A 204 20.92 -5.17 23.70
N THR A 205 21.79 -4.45 24.39
CA THR A 205 23.17 -4.27 23.95
C THR A 205 23.81 -5.64 23.96
N THR A 206 24.17 -6.13 22.78
CA THR A 206 24.92 -7.37 22.63
C THR A 206 26.25 -7.16 23.33
N ILE A 207 26.40 -7.78 24.50
CA ILE A 207 27.69 -7.89 25.18
C ILE A 207 28.55 -8.77 24.27
N THR A 208 29.46 -8.15 23.54
CA THR A 208 30.60 -8.85 22.95
C THR A 208 31.49 -9.25 24.11
N SER A 209 31.51 -10.55 24.43
CA SER A 209 32.57 -11.14 25.23
C SER A 209 33.79 -11.28 24.34
N ASN A 210 34.90 -10.68 24.76
CA ASN A 210 36.24 -11.01 24.30
C ASN A 210 36.67 -12.38 24.86
#